data_AF-A0A947RP66-F1
#
_entry.id   AF-A0A947RP66-F1
#
_cell.length_a   1.000
_cell.length_b   1.000
_cell.length_c   1.000
_cell.angle_alpha   90.00
_cell.angle_beta   90.00
_cell.angle_gamma   90.00
#
_symmetry.space_group_name_H-M   'P 1'
#
loop_
_entity.id
_entity.type
_entity.pdbx_description
1 polymer ?
#
loop_
_entity_poly.entity_id
_entity_poly.type
_entity_poly.pdbx_seq_one_letter_code
_entity_poly.pdbx_strand_id
1 'polypeptide(L)'
;MANNGWKIPLTSIGRTIDLSYPTNLAIVLVSLAAFAGGVWTMMMRGESFLAAALASLAWAGGVFLSWALARELDPDRWYSAFFAAAGALVAAAIYAPPELLLLFWYLITLRFINRSTGVAPGWIDVIGYCGVSIWLGMSIHWAIPLLALPALGLIEPKRFPPPIPFLLMVGIPITSFAFGHLQHWQVAWLHWPENRTEIWILTVLVLTAAPVIHAYRVTRSVADRIDRPLEPRRIQWTLSWALGASVLLSVGFGISVPILAPVWAALAGTALGWGLGRLRPLVGRGSRK
;
A
#
# COMPACT_ATOMS: atom_id res chain seq x y z
N MET A 1 13.46 31.19 -5.32
CA MET A 1 14.37 30.85 -4.20
C MET A 1 13.71 31.33 -2.92
N ALA A 2 12.97 30.46 -2.24
CA ALA A 2 12.29 30.79 -0.99
C ALA A 2 13.03 30.09 0.16
N ASN A 3 13.36 30.91 1.15
CA ASN A 3 14.09 30.59 2.36
C ASN A 3 13.29 29.61 3.24
N ASN A 4 13.57 28.30 3.14
CA ASN A 4 13.00 27.30 4.05
C ASN A 4 14.10 26.83 4.97
N GLY A 5 14.16 27.45 6.16
CA GLY A 5 14.95 26.95 7.28
C GLY A 5 14.68 25.45 7.45
N TRP A 6 15.76 24.68 7.62
CA TRP A 6 15.73 23.24 7.81
C TRP A 6 14.82 22.87 9.00
N LYS A 7 13.52 22.70 8.75
CA LYS A 7 12.68 21.89 9.62
C LYS A 7 13.12 20.46 9.38
N ILE A 8 13.93 19.91 10.29
CA ILE A 8 14.22 18.48 10.30
C ILE A 8 12.85 17.80 10.43
N PRO A 9 12.36 17.12 9.38
CA PRO A 9 11.04 16.51 9.46
C PRO A 9 11.10 15.37 10.49
N LEU A 10 10.06 15.28 11.34
CA LEU A 10 9.94 14.25 12.37
C LEU A 10 10.08 12.82 11.81
N THR A 11 9.70 12.61 10.55
CA THR A 11 9.78 11.33 9.84
C THR A 11 10.63 11.46 8.58
N SER A 12 11.41 10.44 8.24
CA SER A 12 12.25 10.44 7.03
C SER A 12 11.46 10.01 5.78
N ILE A 13 10.39 9.26 6.00
CA ILE A 13 9.54 8.68 4.95
C ILE A 13 8.21 9.42 4.76
N GLY A 14 7.85 10.32 5.68
CA GLY A 14 6.61 11.07 5.60
C GLY A 14 6.65 12.07 4.44
N ARG A 15 5.57 12.04 3.64
CA ARG A 15 5.29 13.02 2.58
C ARG A 15 4.07 13.83 3.00
N THR A 16 4.20 15.14 3.00
CA THR A 16 3.05 16.04 3.16
C THR A 16 2.24 16.07 1.88
N ILE A 17 0.92 16.14 2.00
CA ILE A 17 0.04 16.30 0.85
C ILE A 17 -0.01 17.79 0.53
N ASP A 18 0.55 18.18 -0.61
CA ASP A 18 0.46 19.55 -1.10
C ASP A 18 -0.79 19.70 -1.98
N LEU A 19 -1.77 20.47 -1.49
CA LEU A 19 -3.04 20.71 -2.16
C LEU A 19 -2.95 21.66 -3.36
N SER A 20 -1.81 22.32 -3.56
CA SER A 20 -1.58 23.12 -4.77
C SER A 20 -1.48 22.25 -6.03
N TYR A 21 -1.11 20.97 -5.87
CA TYR A 21 -1.09 20.00 -6.96
C TYR A 21 -2.49 19.51 -7.30
N PRO A 22 -2.96 19.66 -8.56
CA PRO A 22 -4.32 19.29 -8.95
C PRO A 22 -4.68 17.83 -8.66
N THR A 23 -3.72 16.92 -8.82
CA THR A 23 -3.94 15.48 -8.57
C THR A 23 -4.12 15.17 -7.08
N ASN A 24 -3.42 15.88 -6.19
CA ASN A 24 -3.58 15.74 -4.75
C ASN A 24 -4.91 16.32 -4.29
N LEU A 25 -5.29 17.49 -4.80
CA LEU A 25 -6.59 18.08 -4.53
C LEU A 25 -7.73 17.17 -5.03
N ALA A 26 -7.61 16.64 -6.24
CA ALA A 26 -8.62 15.76 -6.82
C ALA A 26 -8.86 14.50 -5.97
N ILE A 27 -7.80 13.82 -5.49
CA ILE A 27 -8.01 12.64 -4.63
C ILE A 27 -8.64 13.02 -3.29
N VAL A 28 -8.28 14.17 -2.71
CA VAL A 28 -8.92 14.65 -1.47
C VAL A 28 -10.41 14.88 -1.69
N LEU A 29 -10.78 15.54 -2.79
CA LEU A 29 -12.19 15.76 -3.14
C LEU A 29 -12.93 14.44 -3.41
N VAL A 30 -12.31 13.49 -4.11
CA VAL A 30 -12.90 12.16 -4.36
C VAL A 30 -13.10 11.39 -3.05
N SER A 31 -12.12 11.42 -2.14
CA SER A 31 -12.26 10.79 -0.81
C SER A 31 -13.34 11.46 0.05
N LEU A 32 -13.46 12.80 0.00
CA LEU A 32 -14.54 13.52 0.68
C LEU A 32 -15.91 13.18 0.09
N ALA A 33 -16.02 13.06 -1.23
CA ALA A 33 -17.24 12.63 -1.89
C ALA A 33 -17.60 11.18 -1.53
N ALA A 34 -16.61 10.28 -1.46
CA ALA A 34 -16.80 8.90 -1.01
C ALA A 34 -17.28 8.85 0.45
N PHE A 35 -16.72 9.69 1.32
CA PHE A 35 -17.18 9.84 2.70
C PHE A 35 -18.65 10.29 2.76
N ALA A 36 -18.99 11.40 2.09
CA ALA A 36 -20.34 11.94 2.11
C ALA A 36 -21.38 10.97 1.52
N GLY A 37 -21.05 10.31 0.40
CA GLY A 37 -21.89 9.29 -0.21
C GLY A 37 -22.05 8.06 0.69
N GLY A 38 -20.98 7.61 1.35
CA GLY A 38 -21.03 6.54 2.34
C GLY A 38 -21.99 6.88 3.50
N VAL A 39 -21.85 8.07 4.08
CA VAL A 39 -22.69 8.51 5.20
C VAL A 39 -24.16 8.54 4.78
N TRP A 40 -24.43 9.17 3.64
CA TRP A 40 -25.79 9.24 3.08
C TRP A 40 -26.39 7.85 2.87
N THR A 41 -25.68 6.95 2.21
CA THR A 41 -26.18 5.60 1.91
C THR A 41 -26.42 4.76 3.16
N MET A 42 -25.56 4.86 4.19
CA MET A 42 -25.76 4.13 5.45
C MET A 42 -26.93 4.70 6.25
N MET A 43 -27.09 6.02 6.29
CA MET A 43 -28.25 6.65 6.94
C MET A 43 -29.57 6.24 6.26
N MET A 44 -29.59 6.12 4.93
CA MET A 44 -30.75 5.60 4.18
C MET A 44 -31.05 4.13 4.49
N ARG A 45 -30.08 3.37 5.00
CA ARG A 45 -30.25 2.00 5.50
C ARG A 45 -30.68 1.94 6.98
N GLY A 46 -30.89 3.09 7.62
CA GLY A 46 -31.36 3.19 9.01
C GLY A 46 -30.24 3.25 10.06
N GLU A 47 -28.97 3.37 9.65
CA GLU A 47 -27.85 3.51 10.58
C GLU A 47 -27.84 4.88 11.26
N SER A 48 -27.37 4.91 12.51
CA SER A 48 -27.14 6.18 13.21
C SER A 48 -26.08 7.03 12.49
N PHE A 49 -26.18 8.36 12.59
CA PHE A 49 -25.19 9.27 11.98
C PHE A 49 -23.76 8.95 12.39
N LEU A 50 -23.51 8.66 13.67
CA LEU A 50 -22.16 8.36 14.16
C LEU A 50 -21.62 7.04 13.57
N ALA A 51 -22.43 5.98 13.53
CA ALA A 51 -22.04 4.70 12.95
C ALA A 51 -21.76 4.84 11.44
N ALA A 52 -22.65 5.54 10.72
CA ALA A 52 -22.49 5.85 9.31
C ALA A 52 -21.20 6.65 9.03
N ALA A 53 -20.91 7.66 9.85
CA ALA A 53 -19.70 8.47 9.75
C ALA A 53 -18.43 7.65 9.97
N LEU A 54 -18.37 6.82 11.01
CA LEU A 54 -17.18 6.02 11.31
C LEU A 54 -16.87 4.98 10.22
N ALA A 55 -17.88 4.26 9.75
CA ALA A 55 -17.71 3.29 8.66
C ALA A 55 -17.33 3.98 7.33
N SER A 56 -17.94 5.12 7.03
CA SER A 56 -17.64 5.88 5.81
C SER A 56 -16.26 6.52 5.81
N LEU A 57 -15.72 6.85 7.00
CA LEU A 57 -14.35 7.30 7.15
C LEU A 57 -13.36 6.21 6.72
N ALA A 58 -13.64 4.95 7.07
CA ALA A 58 -12.82 3.81 6.65
C ALA A 58 -12.87 3.58 5.13
N TRP A 59 -14.04 3.71 4.49
CA TRP A 59 -14.11 3.65 3.02
C TRP A 59 -13.37 4.81 2.34
N ALA A 60 -13.58 6.04 2.79
CA ALA A 60 -12.91 7.23 2.26
C ALA A 60 -11.38 7.14 2.42
N GLY A 61 -10.93 6.67 3.59
CA GLY A 61 -9.53 6.39 3.86
C GLY A 61 -8.99 5.26 2.97
N GLY A 62 -9.77 4.21 2.72
CA GLY A 62 -9.42 3.12 1.80
C GLY A 62 -9.21 3.62 0.36
N VAL A 63 -10.09 4.49 -0.13
CA VAL A 63 -9.94 5.14 -1.45
C VAL A 63 -8.67 5.99 -1.51
N PHE A 64 -8.44 6.82 -0.50
CA PHE A 64 -7.25 7.66 -0.42
C PHE A 64 -5.96 6.81 -0.36
N LEU A 65 -5.94 5.79 0.49
CA LEU A 65 -4.78 4.93 0.68
C LEU A 65 -4.52 4.06 -0.55
N SER A 66 -5.54 3.59 -1.25
CA SER A 66 -5.35 2.86 -2.53
C SER A 66 -4.65 3.73 -3.57
N TRP A 67 -5.07 4.99 -3.71
CA TRP A 67 -4.37 5.96 -4.56
C TRP A 67 -2.93 6.19 -4.10
N ALA A 68 -2.70 6.34 -2.80
CA ALA A 68 -1.36 6.56 -2.25
C ALA A 68 -0.43 5.35 -2.48
N LEU A 69 -0.94 4.13 -2.27
CA LEU A 69 -0.23 2.88 -2.54
C LEU A 69 0.17 2.80 -4.01
N ALA A 70 -0.77 3.04 -4.93
CA ALA A 70 -0.50 3.00 -6.36
C ALA A 70 0.56 4.02 -6.81
N ARG A 71 0.69 5.18 -6.14
CA ARG A 71 1.79 6.13 -6.40
C ARG A 71 3.16 5.61 -5.94
N GLU A 72 3.22 4.75 -4.93
CA GLU A 72 4.46 4.10 -4.52
C GLU A 72 4.79 2.89 -5.43
N LEU A 73 3.76 2.24 -6.01
CA LEU A 73 3.89 1.10 -6.93
C LEU A 73 4.22 1.51 -8.39
N ASP A 74 3.63 2.61 -8.86
CA ASP A 74 3.85 3.21 -10.18
C ASP A 74 4.01 4.74 -10.04
N PRO A 75 5.21 5.21 -9.67
CA PRO A 75 5.43 6.64 -9.48
C PRO A 75 5.48 7.42 -10.80
N ASP A 76 5.64 6.76 -11.95
CA ASP A 76 5.81 7.41 -13.25
C ASP A 76 4.47 7.80 -13.90
N ARG A 77 3.38 7.10 -13.55
CA ARG A 77 2.06 7.29 -14.17
C ARG A 77 1.03 7.72 -13.12
N TRP A 78 0.76 9.03 -13.09
CA TRP A 78 -0.24 9.60 -12.18
C TRP A 78 -1.64 8.97 -12.30
N TYR A 79 -2.02 8.51 -13.50
CA TYR A 79 -3.33 7.91 -13.76
C TYR A 79 -3.48 6.50 -13.19
N SER A 80 -2.38 5.75 -12.97
CA SER A 80 -2.40 4.45 -12.28
C SER A 80 -3.02 4.60 -10.89
N ALA A 81 -2.71 5.70 -10.20
CA ALA A 81 -3.25 5.99 -8.88
C ALA A 81 -4.75 6.34 -8.89
N PHE A 82 -5.26 6.94 -9.97
CA PHE A 82 -6.70 7.18 -10.11
C PHE A 82 -7.48 5.92 -10.49
N PHE A 83 -6.90 5.02 -11.29
CA PHE A 83 -7.50 3.69 -11.49
C PHE A 83 -7.57 2.91 -10.17
N ALA A 84 -6.55 3.02 -9.32
CA ALA A 84 -6.58 2.45 -7.97
C ALA A 84 -7.70 3.03 -7.10
N ALA A 85 -7.81 4.36 -7.02
CA ALA A 85 -8.92 5.01 -6.30
C ALA A 85 -10.30 4.60 -6.83
N ALA A 86 -10.46 4.51 -8.16
CA ALA A 86 -11.72 4.06 -8.77
C ALA A 86 -12.04 2.61 -8.38
N GLY A 87 -11.05 1.71 -8.42
CA GLY A 87 -11.21 0.33 -7.97
C GLY A 87 -11.55 0.23 -6.48
N ALA A 88 -10.94 1.06 -5.63
CA ALA A 88 -11.25 1.13 -4.20
C ALA A 88 -12.65 1.70 -3.92
N LEU A 89 -13.14 2.62 -4.75
CA LEU A 89 -14.51 3.15 -4.66
C LEU A 89 -15.54 2.08 -5.02
N VAL A 90 -15.27 1.29 -6.08
CA VAL A 90 -16.11 0.13 -6.43
C VAL A 90 -16.08 -0.90 -5.30
N ALA A 91 -14.90 -1.17 -4.73
CA ALA A 91 -14.77 -2.07 -3.57
C ALA A 91 -15.59 -1.57 -2.36
N ALA A 92 -15.56 -0.28 -2.06
CA ALA A 92 -16.34 0.30 -0.96
C ALA A 92 -17.87 0.15 -1.14
N ALA A 93 -18.36 0.08 -2.37
CA ALA A 93 -19.78 -0.14 -2.65
C ALA A 93 -20.23 -1.60 -2.45
N ILE A 94 -19.28 -2.55 -2.48
CA ILE A 94 -19.55 -4.00 -2.48
C ILE A 94 -19.16 -4.66 -1.16
N TYR A 95 -18.05 -4.20 -0.55
CA TYR A 95 -17.42 -4.84 0.59
C TYR A 95 -17.55 -4.01 1.87
N ALA A 96 -17.31 -4.69 3.00
CA ALA A 96 -17.22 -4.07 4.30
C ALA A 96 -16.07 -3.04 4.36
N PRO A 97 -16.11 -2.10 5.33
CA PRO A 97 -15.04 -1.14 5.53
C PRO A 97 -13.67 -1.82 5.69
N PRO A 98 -12.61 -1.28 5.06
CA PRO A 98 -11.28 -1.88 5.14
C PRO A 98 -10.56 -1.51 6.45
N GLU A 99 -9.57 -2.33 6.80
CA GLU A 99 -8.67 -2.08 7.94
C GLU A 99 -7.66 -0.97 7.62
N LEU A 100 -7.98 0.27 7.96
CA LEU A 100 -7.15 1.44 7.63
C LEU A 100 -5.71 1.33 8.14
N LEU A 101 -5.51 0.79 9.34
CA LEU A 101 -4.17 0.64 9.91
C LEU A 101 -3.33 -0.36 9.11
N LEU A 102 -3.94 -1.42 8.59
CA LEU A 102 -3.27 -2.38 7.71
C LEU A 102 -2.88 -1.74 6.38
N LEU A 103 -3.76 -0.93 5.77
CA LEU A 103 -3.44 -0.19 4.55
C LEU A 103 -2.33 0.84 4.77
N PHE A 104 -2.35 1.53 5.91
CA PHE A 104 -1.31 2.47 6.29
C PHE A 104 0.03 1.77 6.53
N TRP A 105 0.01 0.59 7.15
CA TRP A 105 1.19 -0.27 7.32
C TRP A 105 1.77 -0.72 5.97
N TYR A 106 0.91 -1.10 5.01
CA TYR A 106 1.33 -1.35 3.62
C TYR A 106 2.06 -0.13 3.05
N LEU A 107 1.47 1.05 3.17
CA LEU A 107 2.05 2.29 2.64
C LEU A 107 3.42 2.61 3.25
N ILE A 108 3.57 2.45 4.56
CA ILE A 108 4.87 2.60 5.24
C ILE A 108 5.87 1.60 4.67
N THR A 109 5.47 0.33 4.54
CA THR A 109 6.34 -0.73 4.02
C THR A 109 6.83 -0.42 2.60
N LEU A 110 5.93 0.02 1.72
CA LEU A 110 6.30 0.39 0.35
C LEU A 110 7.31 1.54 0.35
N ARG A 111 7.13 2.53 1.23
CA ARG A 111 8.06 3.68 1.37
C ARG A 111 9.41 3.28 1.94
N PHE A 112 9.47 2.31 2.84
CA PHE A 112 10.73 1.74 3.33
C PHE A 112 11.53 1.09 2.19
N ILE A 113 10.86 0.28 1.36
CA ILE A 113 11.50 -0.46 0.27
C ILE A 113 11.90 0.50 -0.87
N ASN A 114 10.95 1.33 -1.32
CA ASN A 114 11.13 2.23 -2.46
C ASN A 114 12.07 3.40 -2.13
N ARG A 115 12.05 3.87 -0.88
CA ARG A 115 12.70 5.11 -0.44
C ARG A 115 12.29 6.29 -1.34
N SER A 116 10.99 6.47 -1.54
CA SER A 116 10.45 7.51 -2.44
C SER A 116 10.82 8.94 -2.05
N THR A 117 11.20 9.19 -0.79
CA THR A 117 11.76 10.47 -0.34
C THR A 117 13.26 10.63 -0.66
N GLY A 118 13.93 9.57 -1.12
CA GLY A 118 15.37 9.49 -1.38
C GLY A 118 16.21 9.22 -0.13
N VAL A 119 15.60 9.26 1.06
CA VAL A 119 16.29 9.12 2.34
C VAL A 119 15.93 7.77 2.96
N ALA A 120 16.89 7.10 3.59
CA ALA A 120 16.60 5.89 4.36
C ALA A 120 15.68 6.20 5.57
N PRO A 121 14.90 5.22 6.06
CA PRO A 121 14.11 5.37 7.27
C PRO A 121 14.98 5.80 8.47
N GLY A 122 14.45 6.69 9.32
CA GLY A 122 15.06 7.10 10.57
C GLY A 122 14.61 6.24 11.76
N TRP A 123 15.13 6.53 12.95
CA TRP A 123 14.78 5.81 14.18
C TRP A 123 13.28 5.83 14.49
N ILE A 124 12.64 7.01 14.39
CA ILE A 124 11.20 7.17 14.64
C ILE A 124 10.39 6.34 13.64
N ASP A 125 10.80 6.32 12.37
CA ASP A 125 10.13 5.53 11.33
C ASP A 125 10.22 4.04 11.63
N VAL A 126 11.40 3.54 12.04
CA VAL A 126 11.63 2.13 12.37
C VAL A 126 10.85 1.72 13.63
N ILE A 127 10.91 2.51 14.69
CA ILE A 127 10.19 2.22 15.95
C ILE A 127 8.68 2.21 15.70
N GLY A 128 8.16 3.24 15.02
CA GLY A 128 6.75 3.32 14.68
C GLY A 128 6.31 2.14 13.79
N TYR A 129 7.11 1.80 12.78
CA TYR A 129 6.82 0.67 11.90
C TYR A 129 6.81 -0.67 12.63
N CYS A 130 7.78 -0.94 13.52
CA CYS A 130 7.80 -2.13 14.36
C CYS A 130 6.57 -2.17 15.29
N GLY A 131 6.25 -1.05 15.95
CA GLY A 131 5.09 -0.96 16.84
C GLY A 131 3.77 -1.27 16.13
N VAL A 132 3.54 -0.66 14.96
CA VAL A 132 2.35 -0.94 14.13
C VAL A 132 2.34 -2.39 13.64
N SER A 133 3.50 -2.92 13.22
CA SER A 133 3.61 -4.31 12.76
C SER A 133 3.23 -5.30 13.86
N ILE A 134 3.76 -5.11 15.08
CA ILE A 134 3.46 -5.95 16.24
C ILE A 134 1.98 -5.82 16.62
N TRP A 135 1.44 -4.59 16.64
CA TRP A 135 0.02 -4.36 16.92
C TRP A 135 -0.89 -5.12 15.94
N LEU A 136 -0.67 -4.97 14.64
CA LEU A 136 -1.42 -5.71 13.61
C LEU A 136 -1.19 -7.22 13.72
N GLY A 137 0.02 -7.61 14.10
CA GLY A 137 0.38 -8.98 14.44
C GLY A 137 -0.49 -9.58 15.53
N MET A 138 -0.84 -8.79 16.54
CA MET A 138 -1.67 -9.21 17.66
C MET A 138 -3.18 -9.07 17.38
N SER A 139 -3.58 -8.07 16.61
CA SER A 139 -5.00 -7.76 16.37
C SER A 139 -5.60 -8.46 15.16
N ILE A 140 -4.81 -8.76 14.13
CA ILE A 140 -5.29 -9.35 12.87
C ILE A 140 -4.67 -10.73 12.67
N HIS A 141 -3.34 -10.80 12.51
CA HIS A 141 -2.68 -12.06 12.21
C HIS A 141 -1.16 -12.01 12.48
N TRP A 142 -0.63 -13.03 13.15
CA TRP A 142 0.77 -13.13 13.61
C TRP A 142 1.80 -13.03 12.49
N ALA A 143 1.41 -13.36 11.27
CA ALA A 143 2.29 -13.30 10.11
C ALA A 143 2.59 -11.87 9.62
N ILE A 144 1.77 -10.87 9.98
CA ILE A 144 1.97 -9.49 9.52
C ILE A 144 3.36 -8.95 9.93
N PRO A 145 3.81 -9.08 11.19
CA PRO A 145 5.18 -8.72 11.56
C PRO A 145 6.27 -9.44 10.76
N LEU A 146 6.05 -10.69 10.32
CA LEU A 146 7.02 -11.40 9.47
C LEU A 146 7.15 -10.77 8.08
N LEU A 147 6.03 -10.26 7.54
CA LEU A 147 6.03 -9.56 6.27
C LEU A 147 6.72 -8.19 6.34
N ALA A 148 6.97 -7.66 7.55
CA ALA A 148 7.74 -6.43 7.76
C ALA A 148 9.26 -6.63 7.61
N LEU A 149 9.76 -7.87 7.70
CA LEU A 149 11.18 -8.18 7.70
C LEU A 149 11.94 -7.73 6.44
N PRO A 150 11.41 -7.88 5.21
CA PRO A 150 12.11 -7.39 4.02
C PRO A 150 12.37 -5.89 4.07
N ALA A 151 11.44 -5.09 4.59
CA ALA A 151 11.63 -3.66 4.75
C ALA A 151 12.66 -3.32 5.84
N LEU A 152 12.64 -4.07 6.96
CA LEU A 152 13.61 -3.91 8.04
C LEU A 152 15.03 -4.34 7.64
N GLY A 153 15.17 -5.37 6.79
CA GLY A 153 16.46 -5.77 6.23
C GLY A 153 17.09 -4.71 5.30
N LEU A 154 16.31 -3.71 4.87
CA LEU A 154 16.76 -2.61 4.02
C LEU A 154 17.10 -1.33 4.81
N ILE A 155 17.13 -1.37 6.15
CA ILE A 155 17.59 -0.21 6.94
C ILE A 155 19.10 0.03 6.72
N GLU A 156 19.52 1.28 6.86
CA GLU A 156 20.89 1.68 6.53
C GLU A 156 21.86 1.32 7.67
N PRO A 157 22.89 0.48 7.43
CA PRO A 157 23.83 0.06 8.49
C PRO A 157 24.63 1.20 9.11
N LYS A 158 24.77 2.32 8.40
CA LYS A 158 25.44 3.52 8.93
C LYS A 158 24.63 4.24 10.01
N ARG A 159 23.31 4.06 10.01
CA ARG A 159 22.38 4.72 10.95
C ARG A 159 22.05 3.87 12.17
N PHE A 160 22.11 2.56 12.02
CA PHE A 160 21.74 1.59 13.04
C PHE A 160 22.95 0.71 13.36
N PRO A 161 23.36 0.59 14.64
CA PRO A 161 24.48 -0.27 14.99
C PRO A 161 24.16 -1.73 14.65
N PRO A 162 25.17 -2.55 14.27
CA PRO A 162 24.99 -3.91 13.79
C PRO A 162 24.04 -4.84 14.60
N PRO A 163 23.98 -4.80 15.95
CA PRO A 163 23.06 -5.66 16.68
C PRO A 163 21.59 -5.31 16.45
N ILE A 164 21.23 -4.06 16.14
CA ILE A 164 19.82 -3.63 16.04
C ILE A 164 19.09 -4.33 14.89
N PRO A 165 19.56 -4.29 13.62
CA PRO A 165 18.92 -5.03 12.53
C PRO A 165 18.80 -6.52 12.84
N PHE A 166 19.84 -7.14 13.42
CA PHE A 166 19.83 -8.54 13.79
C PHE A 166 18.76 -8.86 14.84
N LEU A 167 18.70 -8.06 15.92
CA LEU A 167 17.70 -8.21 16.98
C LEU A 167 16.28 -8.02 16.45
N LEU A 168 16.05 -7.09 15.52
CA LEU A 168 14.75 -6.93 14.88
C LEU A 168 14.40 -8.15 14.02
N MET A 169 15.35 -8.63 13.21
CA MET A 169 15.13 -9.77 12.31
C MET A 169 14.92 -11.09 13.03
N VAL A 170 15.44 -11.25 14.25
CA VAL A 170 15.26 -12.46 15.06
C VAL A 170 14.13 -12.30 16.08
N GLY A 171 14.06 -11.15 16.75
CA GLY A 171 13.08 -10.88 17.80
C GLY A 171 11.65 -10.80 17.27
N ILE A 172 11.44 -10.18 16.11
CA ILE A 172 10.09 -10.08 15.52
C ILE A 172 9.52 -11.46 15.21
N PRO A 173 10.22 -12.38 14.52
CA PRO A 173 9.70 -13.72 14.29
C PRO A 173 9.39 -14.50 15.56
N ILE A 174 10.32 -14.50 16.53
CA ILE A 174 10.15 -15.25 17.77
C ILE A 174 8.92 -14.75 18.54
N THR A 175 8.82 -13.43 18.73
CA THR A 175 7.70 -12.83 19.47
C THR A 175 6.36 -13.04 18.76
N SER A 176 6.34 -12.90 17.43
CA SER A 176 5.12 -13.07 16.64
C SER A 176 4.63 -14.52 16.63
N PHE A 177 5.55 -15.48 16.48
CA PHE A 177 5.23 -16.90 16.52
C PHE A 177 4.77 -17.32 17.93
N ALA A 178 5.49 -16.90 18.97
CA ALA A 178 5.09 -17.18 20.35
C ALA A 178 3.70 -16.63 20.67
N PHE A 179 3.41 -15.39 20.24
CA PHE A 179 2.10 -14.80 20.43
C PHE A 179 1.00 -15.55 19.66
N GLY A 180 1.22 -15.88 18.39
CA GLY A 180 0.25 -16.65 17.59
C GLY A 180 -0.06 -18.01 18.21
N HIS A 181 0.95 -18.69 18.75
CA HIS A 181 0.76 -19.94 19.48
C HIS A 181 -0.07 -19.76 20.76
N LEU A 182 0.18 -18.69 21.54
CA LEU A 182 -0.59 -18.39 22.75
C LEU A 182 -2.06 -18.05 22.46
N GLN A 183 -2.36 -17.48 21.30
CA GLN A 183 -3.73 -17.20 20.85
C GLN A 183 -4.42 -18.42 20.20
N HIS A 184 -3.78 -19.60 20.21
CA HIS A 184 -4.25 -20.81 19.54
C HIS A 184 -4.58 -20.58 18.06
N TRP A 185 -3.91 -19.62 17.41
CA TRP A 185 -4.07 -19.40 15.99
C TRP A 185 -3.52 -20.62 15.24
N GLN A 186 -4.37 -21.20 14.40
CA GLN A 186 -3.99 -22.37 13.63
C GLN A 186 -2.90 -21.97 12.65
N VAL A 187 -1.74 -22.64 12.75
CA VAL A 187 -0.65 -22.51 11.80
C VAL A 187 -0.96 -23.40 10.59
N ALA A 188 -2.08 -23.15 9.92
CA ALA A 188 -2.41 -23.78 8.66
C ALA A 188 -1.72 -22.97 7.55
N TRP A 189 -0.76 -23.59 6.86
CA TRP A 189 0.12 -22.91 5.90
C TRP A 189 -0.52 -22.63 4.53
N LEU A 190 -1.79 -23.03 4.34
CA LEU A 190 -2.50 -22.84 3.08
C LEU A 190 -4.01 -22.84 3.31
N HIS A 191 -4.64 -21.69 3.15
CA HIS A 191 -6.07 -21.49 3.19
C HIS A 191 -6.55 -21.05 1.81
N TRP A 192 -7.06 -21.99 1.02
CA TRP A 192 -7.57 -21.67 -0.31
C TRP A 192 -8.89 -20.90 -0.19
N PRO A 193 -9.07 -19.77 -0.89
CA PRO A 193 -10.35 -19.07 -0.92
C PRO A 193 -11.44 -20.01 -1.45
N GLU A 194 -12.52 -20.18 -0.69
CA GLU A 194 -13.65 -21.01 -1.12
C GLU A 194 -14.48 -20.32 -2.22
N ASN A 195 -14.45 -18.99 -2.24
CA ASN A 195 -15.17 -18.17 -3.20
C ASN A 195 -14.46 -18.14 -4.55
N ARG A 196 -15.11 -18.66 -5.60
CA ARG A 196 -14.59 -18.65 -6.99
C ARG A 196 -14.21 -17.24 -7.45
N THR A 197 -14.96 -16.21 -7.03
CA THR A 197 -14.68 -14.82 -7.40
C THR A 197 -13.33 -14.36 -6.87
N GLU A 198 -12.99 -14.74 -5.64
CA GLU A 198 -11.70 -14.41 -5.03
C GLU A 198 -10.54 -15.09 -5.74
N ILE A 199 -10.72 -16.37 -6.11
CA ILE A 199 -9.72 -17.11 -6.92
C ILE A 199 -9.48 -16.40 -8.25
N TRP A 200 -10.54 -15.96 -8.94
CA TRP A 200 -10.41 -15.23 -10.20
C TRP A 200 -9.70 -13.88 -10.02
N ILE A 201 -10.07 -13.11 -9.00
CA ILE A 201 -9.42 -11.82 -8.68
C ILE A 201 -7.92 -12.04 -8.45
N LEU A 202 -7.55 -12.98 -7.58
CA LEU A 202 -6.16 -13.30 -7.28
C LEU A 202 -5.40 -13.73 -8.54
N THR A 203 -5.99 -14.63 -9.32
CA THR A 203 -5.38 -15.16 -10.55
C THR A 203 -5.13 -14.03 -11.55
N VAL A 204 -6.14 -13.21 -11.85
CA VAL A 204 -6.02 -12.09 -12.80
C VAL A 204 -4.98 -11.09 -12.32
N LEU A 205 -4.97 -10.73 -11.02
CA LEU A 205 -4.02 -9.76 -10.49
C LEU A 205 -2.59 -10.28 -10.48
N VAL A 206 -2.36 -11.55 -10.14
CA VAL A 206 -1.02 -12.16 -10.22
C VAL A 206 -0.53 -12.18 -11.66
N LEU A 207 -1.37 -12.63 -12.61
CA LEU A 207 -1.01 -12.71 -14.03
C LEU A 207 -0.76 -11.34 -14.66
N THR A 208 -1.48 -10.30 -14.23
CA THR A 208 -1.33 -8.94 -14.78
C THR A 208 -0.22 -8.15 -14.09
N ALA A 209 0.06 -8.36 -12.80
CA ALA A 209 1.13 -7.67 -12.08
C ALA A 209 2.53 -8.21 -12.42
N ALA A 210 2.68 -9.52 -12.68
CA ALA A 210 3.99 -10.11 -12.97
C ALA A 210 4.71 -9.50 -14.19
N PRO A 211 4.06 -9.27 -15.35
CA PRO A 211 4.67 -8.56 -16.47
C PRO A 211 5.08 -7.12 -16.14
N VAL A 212 4.32 -6.44 -15.29
CA VAL A 212 4.59 -5.05 -14.88
C VAL A 212 5.86 -4.99 -14.05
N ILE A 213 6.04 -5.91 -13.09
CA ILE A 213 7.25 -6.05 -12.29
C ILE A 213 8.47 -6.17 -13.20
N HIS A 214 8.44 -7.11 -14.16
CA HIS A 214 9.59 -7.35 -15.03
C HIS A 214 9.89 -6.19 -16.00
N ALA A 215 8.86 -5.44 -16.38
CA ALA A 215 8.98 -4.34 -17.33
C ALA A 215 9.47 -3.02 -16.71
N TYR A 216 9.47 -2.89 -15.39
CA TYR A 216 9.98 -1.71 -14.69
C TYR A 216 11.51 -1.63 -14.74
N ARG A 217 12.06 -1.18 -15.87
CA ARG A 217 13.51 -1.04 -16.09
C ARG A 217 14.03 0.39 -16.03
N VAL A 218 13.15 1.37 -16.24
CA VAL A 218 13.49 2.79 -16.27
C VAL A 218 12.47 3.54 -15.46
N THR A 219 12.95 4.48 -14.67
CA THR A 219 12.18 5.36 -13.79
C THR A 219 12.44 6.81 -14.19
N ARG A 220 11.37 7.59 -14.30
CA ARG A 220 11.45 9.02 -14.59
C ARG A 220 11.22 9.86 -13.34
N SER A 221 10.46 9.31 -12.40
CA SER A 221 10.16 9.96 -11.14
C SER A 221 11.40 10.12 -10.26
N VAL A 222 11.47 11.28 -9.63
CA VAL A 222 12.59 11.76 -8.81
C VAL A 222 12.19 11.67 -7.34
N ALA A 223 13.15 11.36 -6.48
CA ALA A 223 12.94 11.36 -5.04
C ALA A 223 12.71 12.78 -4.50
N ASP A 224 11.80 12.92 -3.53
CA ASP A 224 11.31 14.23 -3.07
C ASP A 224 12.38 15.11 -2.40
N ARG A 225 13.35 14.52 -1.68
CA ARG A 225 14.33 15.28 -0.87
C ARG A 225 15.71 15.32 -1.47
N ILE A 226 16.01 14.34 -2.31
CA ILE A 226 17.28 14.21 -3.00
C ILE A 226 16.86 14.12 -4.45
N ASP A 227 17.07 15.17 -5.24
CA ASP A 227 16.65 15.30 -6.65
C ASP A 227 17.35 14.28 -7.59
N ARG A 228 17.29 13.00 -7.23
CA ARG A 228 17.86 11.85 -7.92
C ARG A 228 16.71 10.96 -8.37
N PRO A 229 16.83 10.34 -9.55
CA PRO A 229 15.82 9.41 -10.03
C PRO A 229 15.68 8.23 -9.05
N LEU A 230 14.44 7.75 -8.87
CA LEU A 230 14.17 6.56 -8.08
C LEU A 230 14.84 5.34 -8.71
N GLU A 231 15.30 4.40 -7.90
CA GLU A 231 15.98 3.20 -8.42
C GLU A 231 14.95 2.19 -8.95
N PRO A 232 15.00 1.79 -10.25
CA PRO A 232 14.01 0.86 -10.82
C PRO A 232 13.91 -0.45 -10.06
N ARG A 233 15.05 -0.99 -9.61
CA ARG A 233 15.10 -2.23 -8.81
C ARG A 233 14.27 -2.12 -7.55
N ARG A 234 14.28 -0.98 -6.86
CA ARG A 234 13.49 -0.78 -5.63
C ARG A 234 12.01 -0.80 -5.90
N ILE A 235 11.56 -0.20 -7.00
CA ILE A 235 10.16 -0.27 -7.42
C ILE A 235 9.75 -1.71 -7.75
N GLN A 236 10.62 -2.48 -8.41
CA GLN A 236 10.39 -3.91 -8.65
C GLN A 236 10.26 -4.70 -7.35
N TRP A 237 11.11 -4.43 -6.35
CA TRP A 237 11.01 -5.01 -5.02
C TRP A 237 9.71 -4.60 -4.32
N THR A 238 9.32 -3.33 -4.42
CA THR A 238 8.07 -2.80 -3.85
C THR A 238 6.85 -3.48 -4.46
N LEU A 239 6.79 -3.62 -5.79
CA LEU A 239 5.72 -4.34 -6.48
C LEU A 239 5.70 -5.83 -6.14
N SER A 240 6.87 -6.48 -6.16
CA SER A 240 7.01 -7.90 -5.81
C SER A 240 6.57 -8.17 -4.38
N TRP A 241 6.98 -7.30 -3.45
CA TRP A 241 6.60 -7.39 -2.04
C TRP A 241 5.10 -7.15 -1.87
N ALA A 242 4.52 -6.12 -2.50
CA ALA A 242 3.09 -5.83 -2.38
C ALA A 242 2.22 -6.99 -2.89
N LEU A 243 2.58 -7.55 -4.06
CA LEU A 243 1.90 -8.71 -4.63
C LEU A 243 2.08 -9.95 -3.75
N GLY A 244 3.32 -10.27 -3.37
CA GLY A 244 3.65 -11.45 -2.57
C GLY A 244 3.02 -11.41 -1.18
N ALA A 245 3.10 -10.27 -0.49
CA ALA A 245 2.48 -10.07 0.82
C ALA A 245 0.95 -10.20 0.74
N SER A 246 0.31 -9.65 -0.29
CA SER A 246 -1.14 -9.74 -0.46
C SER A 246 -1.59 -11.17 -0.73
N VAL A 247 -0.87 -11.90 -1.61
CA VAL A 247 -1.14 -13.31 -1.88
C VAL A 247 -0.91 -14.17 -0.64
N LEU A 248 0.19 -13.95 0.10
CA LEU A 248 0.48 -14.69 1.33
C LEU A 248 -0.58 -14.43 2.41
N LEU A 249 -1.02 -13.18 2.58
CA LEU A 249 -2.09 -12.87 3.54
C LEU A 249 -3.41 -13.54 3.14
N SER A 250 -3.79 -13.52 1.86
CA SER A 250 -5.06 -14.12 1.43
C SER A 250 -5.04 -15.65 1.35
N VAL A 251 -4.03 -16.23 0.70
CA VAL A 251 -3.96 -17.67 0.43
C VAL A 251 -3.17 -18.42 1.50
N GLY A 252 -2.15 -17.79 2.07
CA GLY A 252 -1.34 -18.42 3.13
C GLY A 252 -1.99 -18.31 4.51
N PHE A 253 -2.57 -17.15 4.82
CA PHE A 253 -3.05 -16.81 6.16
C PHE A 253 -4.56 -16.60 6.26
N GLY A 254 -5.31 -16.82 5.16
CA GLY A 254 -6.77 -16.79 5.17
C GLY A 254 -7.41 -15.41 5.35
N ILE A 255 -6.64 -14.32 5.19
CA ILE A 255 -7.20 -12.96 5.23
C ILE A 255 -8.03 -12.73 3.96
N SER A 256 -9.33 -12.56 4.14
CA SER A 256 -10.26 -12.45 3.01
C SER A 256 -9.86 -11.35 2.02
N VAL A 257 -10.02 -11.65 0.72
CA VAL A 257 -9.72 -10.70 -0.36
C VAL A 257 -10.43 -9.34 -0.18
N PRO A 258 -11.70 -9.28 0.31
CA PRO A 258 -12.38 -8.02 0.61
C PRO A 258 -11.63 -7.10 1.58
N ILE A 259 -10.99 -7.62 2.63
CA ILE A 259 -10.25 -6.80 3.62
C ILE A 259 -9.07 -6.09 2.94
N LEU A 260 -8.43 -6.77 1.99
CA LEU A 260 -7.30 -6.24 1.21
C LEU A 260 -7.73 -5.54 -0.09
N ALA A 261 -9.02 -5.34 -0.33
CA ALA A 261 -9.53 -4.82 -1.60
C ALA A 261 -8.85 -3.51 -2.06
N PRO A 262 -8.55 -2.53 -1.18
CA PRO A 262 -7.82 -1.33 -1.59
C PRO A 262 -6.38 -1.58 -2.06
N VAL A 263 -5.70 -2.62 -1.52
CA VAL A 263 -4.37 -3.04 -1.97
C VAL A 263 -4.46 -3.72 -3.33
N TRP A 264 -5.45 -4.60 -3.52
CA TRP A 264 -5.73 -5.24 -4.80
C TRP A 264 -6.10 -4.21 -5.87
N ALA A 265 -6.89 -3.18 -5.53
CA ALA A 265 -7.20 -2.06 -6.40
C ALA A 265 -5.94 -1.26 -6.77
N ALA A 266 -4.99 -1.08 -5.84
CA ALA A 266 -3.71 -0.43 -6.13
C ALA A 266 -2.89 -1.23 -7.15
N LEU A 267 -2.76 -2.55 -6.97
CA LEU A 267 -2.08 -3.43 -7.90
C LEU A 267 -2.76 -3.45 -9.29
N ALA A 268 -4.10 -3.51 -9.31
CA ALA A 268 -4.89 -3.43 -10.54
C ALA A 268 -4.68 -2.10 -11.26
N GLY A 269 -4.73 -0.99 -10.53
CA GLY A 269 -4.51 0.36 -11.07
C GLY A 269 -3.13 0.53 -11.69
N THR A 270 -2.10 -0.02 -11.05
CA THR A 270 -0.74 -0.09 -11.60
C THR A 270 -0.68 -0.92 -12.88
N ALA A 271 -1.31 -2.09 -12.92
CA ALA A 271 -1.32 -2.93 -14.12
C ALA A 271 -2.07 -2.26 -15.30
N LEU A 272 -3.24 -1.67 -15.03
CA LEU A 272 -4.02 -0.94 -16.02
C LEU A 272 -3.26 0.28 -16.55
N GLY A 273 -2.65 1.06 -15.67
CA GLY A 273 -1.90 2.24 -16.07
C GLY A 273 -0.66 1.88 -16.91
N TRP A 274 0.06 0.82 -16.53
CA TRP A 274 1.15 0.29 -17.34
C TRP A 274 0.68 -0.17 -18.73
N GLY A 275 -0.43 -0.91 -18.79
CA GLY A 275 -1.02 -1.39 -20.05
C GLY A 275 -1.39 -0.24 -21.00
N LEU A 276 -2.10 0.76 -20.48
CA LEU A 276 -2.46 1.96 -21.25
C LEU A 276 -1.23 2.75 -21.72
N GLY A 277 -0.19 2.84 -20.90
CA GLY A 277 1.09 3.46 -21.26
C GLY A 277 1.76 2.79 -22.47
N ARG A 278 1.60 1.46 -22.63
CA ARG A 278 2.10 0.71 -23.79
C ARG A 278 1.25 0.88 -25.05
N LEU A 279 -0.04 1.13 -24.91
CA LEU A 279 -0.96 1.29 -26.05
C LEU A 279 -0.86 2.69 -26.69
N ARG A 280 -0.61 3.75 -25.91
CA ARG A 280 -0.55 5.14 -26.42
C ARG A 280 0.39 5.35 -27.62
N PRO A 281 1.62 4.81 -27.66
CA PRO A 281 2.50 4.95 -28.82
C PRO A 281 1.98 4.26 -30.08
N LEU A 282 1.15 3.21 -29.95
CA LEU A 282 0.60 2.46 -31.08
C LEU A 282 -0.55 3.22 -31.74
N VAL A 283 -1.37 3.91 -30.95
CA VAL A 283 -2.50 4.72 -31.45
C VAL A 283 -2.02 6.02 -32.09
N GLY A 284 -0.97 6.66 -31.54
CA GLY A 284 -0.43 7.93 -32.06
C GLY A 284 0.26 7.83 -33.43
N ARG A 285 0.64 6.62 -33.88
CA ARG A 285 1.24 6.40 -35.20
C ARG A 285 0.22 6.28 -36.34
N GLY A 286 -1.08 6.20 -36.03
CA GLY A 286 -2.15 6.07 -37.03
C GLY A 286 -2.70 7.39 -37.60
N SER A 287 -2.37 8.56 -37.02
CA SER A 287 -2.92 9.86 -37.44
C SER A 287 -1.96 10.72 -38.28
N ARG A 288 -0.81 10.17 -38.69
CA ARG A 288 0.07 10.78 -39.69
C ARG A 288 0.01 9.97 -40.98
N LYS A 289 -1.10 10.08 -41.70
CA LYS A 289 -1.20 9.81 -43.13
C LYS A 289 -2.01 10.91 -43.76
#